data_AF-A0A0H3BVX2-F1
#
_entry.id   AF-A0A0H3BVX2-F1
#
_cell.length_a   1.000
_cell.length_b   1.000
_cell.length_c   1.000
_cell.angle_alpha   90.00
_cell.angle_beta   90.00
_cell.angle_gamma   90.00
#
_symmetry.space_group_name_H-M   'P 1'
#
loop_
_entity.id
_entity.type
_entity.pdbx_description
1 polymer ?
#
loop_
_entity_poly.entity_id
_entity_poly.type
_entity_poly.pdbx_seq_one_letter_code
_entity_poly.pdbx_strand_id
1 'polypeptide(L)'
;MITIFHSDKLTRQPFFQDLINYLDQHDHVILREIKKAFPNVTGIDKAIESYVQAGYIRRENKRYGINLPLVSSDQQLALDTMLFVDTCSAMYENILAVVFETQLTNQTNHVMIKEKTNITRDDLTLANYFYRLKRGEKPSAEQMDLYDLLGDVNQEYALKYMTTFLLKFTRKDLVMQKRPDIFVEALVTLGYLKQVEPTTYQLLMTLDKESLTFIAP
;
A
#
# COMPACT_ATOMS: atom_id res chain seq x y z
N MET A 1 7.95 19.78 -5.02
CA MET A 1 6.80 19.02 -5.59
C MET A 1 6.29 18.10 -4.51
N ILE A 2 5.00 18.14 -4.23
CA ILE A 2 4.42 17.42 -3.09
C ILE A 2 3.88 16.08 -3.57
N THR A 3 4.25 15.00 -2.88
CA THR A 3 3.67 13.67 -3.08
C THR A 3 2.83 13.27 -1.88
N ILE A 4 1.88 12.36 -2.10
CA ILE A 4 0.93 11.91 -1.09
C ILE A 4 1.07 10.40 -0.90
N PHE A 5 1.35 9.97 0.32
CA PHE A 5 1.33 8.55 0.69
C PHE A 5 0.02 8.20 1.38
N HIS A 6 -0.47 6.97 1.14
CA HIS A 6 -1.68 6.41 1.74
C HIS A 6 -2.92 7.31 1.61
N SER A 7 -3.10 7.92 0.44
CA SER A 7 -4.17 8.90 0.15
C SER A 7 -5.56 8.43 0.57
N ASP A 8 -6.45 9.35 0.92
CA ASP A 8 -7.86 9.04 1.15
C ASP A 8 -8.66 9.14 -0.16
N LYS A 9 -9.99 9.05 -0.08
CA LYS A 9 -10.86 9.15 -1.27
C LYS A 9 -10.79 10.52 -1.95
N LEU A 10 -10.55 11.59 -1.20
CA LEU A 10 -10.53 12.95 -1.70
C LEU A 10 -9.17 13.26 -2.35
N THR A 11 -8.08 12.90 -1.68
CA THR A 11 -6.71 13.17 -2.11
C THR A 11 -6.21 12.21 -3.19
N ARG A 12 -6.91 11.09 -3.43
CA ARG A 12 -6.65 10.21 -4.58
C ARG A 12 -7.17 10.74 -5.91
N GLN A 13 -8.03 11.77 -5.90
CA GLN A 13 -8.54 12.34 -7.14
C GLN A 13 -7.36 12.87 -7.98
N PRO A 14 -7.24 12.51 -9.28
CA PRO A 14 -6.10 12.95 -10.10
C PRO A 14 -5.93 14.48 -10.07
N PHE A 15 -7.06 15.20 -10.15
CA PHE A 15 -7.07 16.65 -10.09
C PHE A 15 -6.49 17.23 -8.79
N PHE A 16 -6.60 16.55 -7.65
CA PHE A 16 -6.07 17.05 -6.39
C PHE A 16 -4.54 17.14 -6.44
N GLN A 17 -3.88 16.08 -6.91
CA GLN A 17 -2.42 16.04 -7.03
C GLN A 17 -1.90 17.11 -8.01
N ASP A 18 -2.58 17.28 -9.14
CA ASP A 18 -2.25 18.31 -10.12
C ASP A 18 -2.43 19.72 -9.55
N LEU A 19 -3.52 19.94 -8.80
CA LEU A 19 -3.83 21.22 -8.19
C LEU A 19 -2.80 21.61 -7.12
N ILE A 20 -2.42 20.70 -6.21
CA ILE A 20 -1.45 21.04 -5.17
C ILE A 20 -0.09 21.35 -5.80
N ASN A 21 0.34 20.62 -6.83
CA ASN A 21 1.60 20.92 -7.52
C ASN A 21 1.55 22.28 -8.25
N TYR A 22 0.40 22.63 -8.82
CA TYR A 22 0.21 23.95 -9.43
C TYR A 22 0.26 25.08 -8.39
N LEU A 23 -0.42 24.92 -7.26
CA LEU A 23 -0.45 25.92 -6.17
C LEU A 23 0.88 26.02 -5.40
N ASP A 24 1.72 24.98 -5.44
CA ASP A 24 3.08 24.98 -4.85
C ASP A 24 4.01 25.91 -5.63
N GLN A 25 3.74 26.10 -6.92
CA GLN A 25 4.57 26.90 -7.83
C GLN A 25 4.05 28.31 -8.05
N HIS A 26 2.81 28.60 -7.62
CA HIS A 26 2.14 29.86 -7.91
C HIS A 26 1.53 30.46 -6.65
N ASP A 27 1.91 31.70 -6.35
CA ASP A 27 1.30 32.47 -5.29
C ASP A 27 0.05 33.20 -5.76
N HIS A 28 -0.85 33.47 -4.81
CA HIS A 28 -2.00 34.35 -5.01
C HIS A 28 -2.99 33.94 -6.13
N VAL A 29 -3.06 32.64 -6.45
CA VAL A 29 -3.86 32.08 -7.53
C VAL A 29 -5.36 32.35 -7.38
N ILE A 30 -6.03 32.76 -8.46
CA ILE A 30 -7.50 32.89 -8.51
C ILE A 30 -8.16 31.74 -9.28
N LEU A 31 -9.45 31.50 -9.02
CA LEU A 31 -10.21 30.41 -9.65
C LEU A 31 -10.16 30.40 -11.19
N ARG A 32 -10.13 31.58 -11.83
CA ARG A 32 -10.04 31.71 -13.29
C ARG A 32 -8.71 31.18 -13.84
N GLU A 33 -7.63 31.33 -13.09
CA GLU A 33 -6.31 30.81 -13.48
C GLU A 33 -6.27 29.30 -13.35
N ILE A 34 -6.84 28.75 -12.27
CA ILE A 34 -6.98 27.29 -12.10
C ILE A 34 -7.79 26.70 -13.26
N LYS A 35 -8.94 27.28 -13.61
CA LYS A 35 -9.76 26.82 -14.76
C LYS A 35 -9.00 26.90 -16.09
N LYS A 36 -8.13 27.89 -16.25
CA LYS A 36 -7.29 28.04 -17.45
C LYS A 36 -6.16 27.01 -17.50
N ALA A 37 -5.58 26.67 -16.35
CA ALA A 37 -4.54 25.65 -16.23
C ALA A 37 -5.09 24.23 -16.45
N PHE A 38 -6.34 23.99 -16.09
CA PHE A 38 -6.98 22.67 -16.14
C PHE A 38 -8.27 22.66 -17.00
N PRO A 39 -8.19 23.00 -18.31
CA PRO A 39 -9.38 23.18 -19.14
C PRO A 39 -10.21 21.88 -19.33
N ASN A 40 -9.57 20.72 -19.18
CA ASN A 40 -10.19 19.41 -19.38
C ASN A 40 -10.84 18.84 -18.10
N VAL A 41 -10.67 19.50 -16.95
CA VAL A 41 -11.24 19.03 -15.69
C VAL A 41 -12.66 19.58 -15.54
N THR A 42 -13.64 18.68 -15.52
CA THR A 42 -15.04 19.06 -15.28
C THR A 42 -15.31 19.18 -13.78
N GLY A 43 -16.15 20.15 -13.38
CA GLY A 43 -16.58 20.27 -11.98
C GLY A 43 -15.52 20.83 -11.01
N ILE A 44 -14.54 21.59 -11.52
CA ILE A 44 -13.46 22.23 -10.74
C ILE A 44 -14.00 22.98 -9.52
N ASP A 45 -15.08 23.76 -9.67
CA ASP A 45 -15.65 24.54 -8.57
C ASP A 45 -16.03 23.67 -7.37
N LYS A 46 -16.71 22.53 -7.63
CA LYS A 46 -17.14 21.59 -6.60
C LYS A 46 -15.97 20.85 -5.97
N ALA A 47 -14.99 20.46 -6.79
CA ALA A 47 -13.80 19.77 -6.31
C ALA A 47 -12.98 20.66 -5.36
N ILE A 48 -12.68 21.89 -5.78
CA ILE A 48 -11.95 22.87 -4.96
C ILE A 48 -12.69 23.15 -3.66
N GLU A 49 -14.01 23.36 -3.72
CA GLU A 49 -14.81 23.60 -2.51
C GLU A 49 -14.70 22.42 -1.52
N SER A 50 -14.69 21.18 -2.02
CA SER A 50 -14.50 19.99 -1.19
C SER A 50 -13.11 19.96 -0.55
N TYR A 51 -12.06 20.37 -1.27
CA TYR A 51 -10.69 20.44 -0.74
C TYR A 51 -10.52 21.56 0.30
N VAL A 52 -11.22 22.68 0.11
CA VAL A 52 -11.26 23.78 1.07
C VAL A 52 -11.97 23.36 2.35
N GLN A 53 -13.12 22.68 2.23
CA GLN A 53 -13.86 22.16 3.38
C GLN A 53 -13.08 21.09 4.15
N ALA A 54 -12.30 20.26 3.45
CA ALA A 54 -11.39 19.29 4.07
C ALA A 54 -10.13 19.95 4.69
N GLY A 55 -9.93 21.24 4.47
CA GLY A 55 -8.81 22.01 5.02
C GLY A 55 -7.50 21.87 4.26
N TYR A 56 -7.44 21.14 3.14
CA TYR A 56 -6.23 20.95 2.35
C TYR A 56 -5.83 22.17 1.51
N ILE A 57 -6.82 22.98 1.15
CA ILE A 57 -6.66 24.20 0.36
C ILE A 57 -7.19 25.38 1.18
N ARG A 58 -6.40 26.43 1.35
CA ARG A 58 -6.88 27.69 1.94
C ARG A 58 -7.51 28.56 0.87
N ARG A 59 -8.61 29.25 1.23
CA ARG A 59 -9.26 30.24 0.37
C ARG A 59 -9.44 31.54 1.14
N GLU A 60 -8.68 32.56 0.76
CA GLU A 60 -8.69 33.88 1.39
C GLU A 60 -8.75 34.98 0.33
N ASN A 61 -9.64 35.95 0.48
CA ASN A 61 -9.77 37.07 -0.48
C ASN A 61 -9.89 36.61 -1.95
N LYS A 62 -10.61 35.50 -2.19
CA LYS A 62 -10.77 34.83 -3.50
C LYS A 62 -9.48 34.27 -4.11
N ARG A 63 -8.43 34.12 -3.31
CA ARG A 63 -7.17 33.49 -3.67
C ARG A 63 -7.06 32.12 -3.01
N TYR A 64 -6.49 31.17 -3.74
CA TYR A 64 -6.31 29.79 -3.32
C TYR A 64 -4.84 29.51 -3.06
N GLY A 65 -4.56 28.69 -2.06
CA GLY A 65 -3.21 28.25 -1.75
C GLY A 65 -3.22 26.92 -1.01
N ILE A 66 -2.05 26.32 -0.89
CA ILE A 66 -1.85 25.06 -0.16
C ILE A 66 -2.10 25.27 1.34
N ASN A 67 -2.77 24.34 1.98
CA ASN A 67 -2.87 24.25 3.44
C ASN A 67 -2.67 22.79 3.88
N LEU A 68 -1.54 22.21 3.47
CA LEU A 68 -1.23 20.81 3.72
C LEU A 68 -0.34 20.68 4.96
N PRO A 69 -0.61 19.70 5.84
CA PRO A 69 0.30 19.34 6.93
C PRO A 69 1.47 18.56 6.34
N LEU A 70 2.48 19.28 5.82
CA LEU A 70 3.70 18.66 5.32
C LEU A 70 4.44 17.97 6.46
N VAL A 71 4.98 16.78 6.17
CA VAL A 71 5.77 16.01 7.15
C VAL A 71 7.01 16.81 7.56
N SER A 72 7.21 16.92 8.87
CA SER A 72 8.38 17.52 9.49
C SER A 72 9.25 16.47 10.19
N SER A 73 10.47 16.84 10.57
CA SER A 73 11.46 15.94 11.20
C SER A 73 11.00 15.31 12.52
N ASP A 74 10.09 15.99 13.23
CA ASP A 74 9.68 15.61 14.58
C ASP A 74 8.45 14.69 14.57
N GLN A 75 7.91 14.41 13.39
CA GLN A 75 6.71 13.60 13.24
C GLN A 75 7.05 12.11 13.33
N GLN A 76 6.41 11.40 14.26
CA GLN A 76 6.45 9.95 14.27
C GLN A 76 5.71 9.39 13.06
N LEU A 77 6.44 8.66 12.21
CA LEU A 77 5.86 8.01 11.04
C LEU A 77 5.09 6.76 11.46
N ALA A 78 3.87 6.65 10.94
CA ALA A 78 3.03 5.47 11.11
C ALA A 78 2.57 4.99 9.73
N LEU A 79 2.67 3.68 9.51
CA LEU A 79 2.14 3.03 8.32
C LEU A 79 0.63 3.30 8.22
N ASP A 80 0.12 3.39 6.99
CA ASP A 80 -1.30 3.66 6.67
C ASP A 80 -1.85 5.02 7.15
N THR A 81 -1.00 5.91 7.67
CA THR A 81 -1.35 7.31 7.89
C THR A 81 -1.10 8.09 6.59
N MET A 82 -2.03 8.98 6.24
CA MET A 82 -1.88 9.84 5.06
C MET A 82 -0.79 10.88 5.33
N LEU A 83 0.18 10.98 4.42
CA LEU A 83 1.33 11.87 4.55
C LEU A 83 1.46 12.75 3.32
N PHE A 84 1.78 14.03 3.53
CA PHE A 84 2.15 14.96 2.47
C PHE A 84 3.63 15.26 2.57
N VAL A 85 4.40 14.93 1.53
CA VAL A 85 5.86 15.01 1.58
C VAL A 85 6.35 15.84 0.40
N ASP A 86 7.14 16.86 0.69
CA ASP A 86 7.89 17.54 -0.38
C ASP A 86 9.07 16.67 -0.81
N THR A 87 9.05 16.26 -2.08
CA THR A 87 10.08 15.43 -2.71
C THR A 87 11.45 16.11 -2.76
N CYS A 88 11.51 17.44 -2.62
CA CYS A 88 12.78 18.18 -2.53
C CYS A 88 13.32 18.29 -1.10
N SER A 89 12.57 17.82 -0.10
CA SER A 89 12.99 17.89 1.30
C SER A 89 13.93 16.74 1.67
N ALA A 90 14.81 16.98 2.64
CA ALA A 90 15.65 15.93 3.22
C ALA A 90 14.84 14.79 3.88
N MET A 91 13.55 15.03 4.18
CA MET A 91 12.68 14.01 4.76
C MET A 91 12.24 12.96 3.75
N TYR A 92 12.24 13.27 2.45
CA TYR A 92 11.75 12.35 1.43
C TYR A 92 12.48 11.01 1.46
N GLU A 93 13.82 11.04 1.39
CA GLU A 93 14.65 9.82 1.44
C GLU A 93 14.54 9.11 2.80
N ASN A 94 14.47 9.87 3.89
CA ASN A 94 14.31 9.29 5.24
C ASN A 94 13.01 8.50 5.36
N ILE A 95 11.91 9.03 4.81
CA ILE A 95 10.59 8.40 4.83
C ILE A 95 10.60 7.12 3.96
N LEU A 96 11.26 7.14 2.81
CA LEU A 96 11.38 5.96 1.94
C LEU A 96 12.23 4.85 2.59
N ALA A 97 13.24 5.22 3.37
CA ALA A 97 14.11 4.27 4.05
C ALA A 97 13.49 3.60 5.29
N VAL A 98 12.37 4.12 5.81
CA VAL A 98 11.72 3.54 6.99
C VAL A 98 11.08 2.20 6.66
N VAL A 99 11.43 1.18 7.43
CA VAL A 99 10.84 -0.15 7.37
C VAL A 99 9.81 -0.32 8.50
N PHE A 100 8.63 -0.77 8.12
CA PHE A 100 7.51 -1.10 9.00
C PHE A 100 7.30 -2.62 9.03
N GLU A 101 6.77 -3.11 10.16
CA GLU A 101 6.27 -4.49 10.26
C GLU A 101 4.77 -4.52 9.98
N THR A 102 4.33 -5.44 9.12
CA THR A 102 2.93 -5.73 8.86
C THR A 102 2.57 -7.12 9.36
N GLN A 103 1.33 -7.28 9.79
CA GLN A 103 0.80 -8.53 10.33
C GLN A 103 -0.50 -8.89 9.63
N LEU A 104 -0.57 -10.11 9.11
CA LEU A 104 -1.75 -10.68 8.48
C LEU A 104 -2.25 -11.85 9.31
N THR A 105 -3.55 -11.86 9.58
CA THR A 105 -4.23 -12.96 10.28
C THR A 105 -5.51 -13.31 9.54
N ASN A 106 -6.06 -14.47 9.88
CA ASN A 106 -7.38 -14.91 9.41
C ASN A 106 -8.19 -15.45 10.60
N GLN A 107 -9.50 -15.49 10.44
CA GLN A 107 -10.45 -15.97 11.45
C GLN A 107 -10.48 -17.49 11.58
N THR A 108 -9.94 -18.23 10.61
CA THR A 108 -10.07 -19.70 10.57
C THR A 108 -9.09 -20.40 11.50
N ASN A 109 -7.83 -19.96 11.55
CA ASN A 109 -6.78 -20.66 12.31
C ASN A 109 -5.85 -19.74 13.10
N HIS A 110 -6.09 -18.42 13.09
CA HIS A 110 -5.33 -17.42 13.84
C HIS A 110 -3.81 -17.41 13.58
N VAL A 111 -3.34 -18.07 12.52
CA VAL A 111 -1.94 -17.98 12.08
C VAL A 111 -1.62 -16.53 11.75
N MET A 112 -0.45 -16.09 12.21
CA MET A 112 0.06 -14.75 11.92
C MET A 112 1.19 -14.83 10.90
N ILE A 113 1.05 -14.10 9.80
CA ILE A 113 2.14 -13.84 8.85
C ILE A 113 2.70 -12.45 9.15
N LYS A 114 4.00 -12.38 9.45
CA LYS A 114 4.74 -11.14 9.66
C LYS A 114 5.59 -10.83 8.44
N GLU A 115 5.46 -9.62 7.95
CA GLU A 115 6.17 -9.12 6.77
C GLU A 115 6.78 -7.75 7.08
N LYS A 116 7.73 -7.34 6.24
CA LYS A 116 8.28 -5.99 6.26
C LYS A 116 7.82 -5.23 5.04
N THR A 117 7.64 -3.93 5.18
CA THR A 117 7.33 -3.03 4.06
C THR A 117 7.92 -1.66 4.31
N ASN A 118 8.02 -0.86 3.25
CA ASN A 118 8.22 0.58 3.33
C ASN A 118 6.87 1.33 3.15
N ILE A 119 6.94 2.65 3.10
CA ILE A 119 5.78 3.54 2.92
C ILE A 119 5.14 3.42 1.52
N THR A 120 5.87 2.95 0.51
CA THR A 120 5.36 2.88 -0.88
C THR A 120 4.50 1.64 -1.10
N ARG A 121 4.75 0.58 -0.31
CA ARG A 121 4.05 -0.71 -0.42
C ARG A 121 4.11 -1.27 -1.85
N ASP A 122 5.24 -1.07 -2.53
CA ASP A 122 5.49 -1.61 -3.87
C ASP A 122 6.05 -3.02 -3.81
N ASP A 123 6.79 -3.37 -2.75
CA ASP A 123 7.42 -4.68 -2.59
C ASP A 123 6.39 -5.82 -2.65
N LEU A 124 6.82 -6.97 -3.18
CA LEU A 124 6.04 -8.19 -3.28
C LEU A 124 5.83 -8.87 -1.90
N THR A 125 4.78 -8.45 -1.19
CA THR A 125 4.31 -9.07 0.06
C THR A 125 2.80 -9.24 0.04
N LEU A 126 2.24 -10.18 0.83
CA LEU A 126 0.79 -10.32 0.91
C LEU A 126 0.15 -9.06 1.49
N ALA A 127 0.79 -8.41 2.46
CA ALA A 127 0.25 -7.23 3.11
C ALA A 127 0.13 -6.07 2.13
N ASN A 128 1.12 -5.87 1.29
CA ASN A 128 1.11 -4.82 0.26
C ASN A 128 0.14 -5.14 -0.87
N TYR A 129 0.11 -6.40 -1.30
CA TYR A 129 -0.83 -6.89 -2.30
C TYR A 129 -2.29 -6.64 -1.88
N PHE A 130 -2.70 -7.14 -0.71
CA PHE A 130 -4.06 -6.98 -0.22
C PHE A 130 -4.39 -5.53 0.16
N TYR A 131 -3.41 -4.73 0.58
CA TYR A 131 -3.58 -3.30 0.81
C TYR A 131 -4.09 -2.59 -0.46
N ARG A 132 -3.45 -2.83 -1.61
CA ARG A 132 -3.83 -2.22 -2.90
C ARG A 132 -5.17 -2.73 -3.41
N LEU A 133 -5.40 -4.05 -3.32
CA LEU A 133 -6.69 -4.64 -3.73
C LEU A 133 -7.87 -4.06 -2.95
N LYS A 134 -7.75 -3.96 -1.61
CA LYS A 134 -8.80 -3.35 -0.76
C LYS A 134 -9.11 -1.91 -1.15
N ARG A 135 -8.11 -1.21 -1.68
CA ARG A 135 -8.21 0.18 -2.12
C ARG A 135 -8.64 0.31 -3.58
N GLY A 136 -8.74 -0.78 -4.35
CA GLY A 136 -8.98 -0.72 -5.80
C GLY A 136 -7.84 -0.04 -6.56
N GLU A 137 -6.64 -0.06 -5.99
CA GLU A 137 -5.42 0.44 -6.64
C GLU A 137 -4.83 -0.65 -7.53
N LYS A 138 -4.09 -0.25 -8.57
CA LYS A 138 -3.36 -1.20 -9.40
C LYS A 138 -2.20 -1.82 -8.59
N PRO A 139 -1.94 -3.13 -8.76
CA PRO A 139 -0.73 -3.74 -8.23
C PRO A 139 0.52 -3.01 -8.73
N SER A 140 1.59 -3.05 -7.94
CA SER A 140 2.92 -2.62 -8.40
C SER A 140 3.44 -3.56 -9.48
N ALA A 141 4.56 -3.19 -10.12
CA ALA A 141 5.23 -4.07 -11.09
C ALA A 141 5.65 -5.41 -10.46
N GLU A 142 6.17 -5.39 -9.23
CA GLU A 142 6.59 -6.61 -8.51
C GLU A 142 5.40 -7.49 -8.09
N GLN A 143 4.22 -6.90 -7.91
CA GLN A 143 3.01 -7.60 -7.48
C GLN A 143 2.21 -8.18 -8.65
N MET A 144 2.59 -7.90 -9.90
CA MET A 144 1.80 -8.28 -11.07
C MET A 144 1.73 -9.80 -11.24
N ASP A 145 2.85 -10.51 -11.07
CA ASP A 145 2.87 -11.98 -11.19
C ASP A 145 1.95 -12.64 -10.15
N LEU A 146 1.88 -12.07 -8.95
CA LEU A 146 0.95 -12.53 -7.90
C LEU A 146 -0.50 -12.20 -8.26
N TYR A 147 -0.75 -11.04 -8.86
CA TYR A 147 -2.07 -10.64 -9.33
C TYR A 147 -2.58 -11.51 -10.48
N ASP A 148 -1.73 -11.85 -11.45
CA ASP A 148 -2.08 -12.73 -12.56
C ASP A 148 -2.45 -14.13 -12.07
N LEU A 149 -1.86 -14.57 -10.95
CA LEU A 149 -2.16 -15.86 -10.32
C LEU A 149 -3.42 -15.83 -9.44
N LEU A 150 -3.59 -14.81 -8.59
CA LEU A 150 -4.64 -14.76 -7.57
C LEU A 150 -5.85 -13.90 -7.93
N GLY A 151 -5.69 -12.92 -8.81
CA GLY A 151 -6.72 -11.95 -9.18
C GLY A 151 -7.23 -11.14 -7.99
N ASP A 152 -8.50 -10.75 -8.04
CA ASP A 152 -9.17 -9.96 -7.00
C ASP A 152 -9.67 -10.81 -5.81
N VAL A 153 -8.97 -11.90 -5.49
CA VAL A 153 -9.35 -12.80 -4.39
C VAL A 153 -9.44 -12.06 -3.05
N ASN A 154 -10.46 -12.41 -2.27
CA ASN A 154 -10.63 -11.87 -0.94
C ASN A 154 -9.50 -12.33 0.01
N GLN A 155 -8.93 -11.39 0.78
CA GLN A 155 -7.84 -11.66 1.73
C GLN A 155 -8.16 -12.79 2.72
N GLU A 156 -9.33 -12.77 3.36
CA GLU A 156 -9.69 -13.79 4.36
C GLU A 156 -9.74 -15.18 3.75
N TYR A 157 -10.28 -15.27 2.52
CA TYR A 157 -10.32 -16.51 1.77
C TYR A 157 -8.92 -17.00 1.40
N ALA A 158 -8.09 -16.14 0.80
CA ALA A 158 -6.73 -16.51 0.43
C ALA A 158 -5.88 -16.94 1.63
N LEU A 159 -5.91 -16.15 2.72
CA LEU A 159 -5.17 -16.45 3.94
C LEU A 159 -5.61 -17.76 4.56
N LYS A 160 -6.92 -18.10 4.56
CA LYS A 160 -7.40 -19.40 5.05
C LYS A 160 -6.69 -20.56 4.36
N TYR A 161 -6.59 -20.58 3.04
CA TYR A 161 -5.95 -21.69 2.31
C TYR A 161 -4.44 -21.69 2.46
N MET A 162 -3.81 -20.52 2.29
CA MET A 162 -2.35 -20.36 2.45
C MET A 162 -1.88 -20.81 3.83
N THR A 163 -2.50 -20.29 4.89
CA THR A 163 -2.09 -20.60 6.27
C THR A 163 -2.42 -22.04 6.68
N THR A 164 -3.51 -22.62 6.15
CA THR A 164 -3.81 -24.06 6.35
C THR A 164 -2.70 -24.93 5.76
N PHE A 165 -2.14 -24.53 4.62
CA PHE A 165 -0.97 -25.21 4.06
C PHE A 165 0.28 -25.00 4.93
N LEU A 166 0.58 -23.75 5.32
CA LEU A 166 1.73 -23.41 6.16
C LEU A 166 1.74 -24.15 7.50
N LEU A 167 0.57 -24.36 8.13
CA LEU A 167 0.45 -25.10 9.40
C LEU A 167 1.01 -26.52 9.34
N LYS A 168 1.07 -27.14 8.16
CA LYS A 168 1.66 -28.48 7.99
C LYS A 168 3.15 -28.48 8.38
N PHE A 169 3.85 -27.35 8.25
CA PHE A 169 5.26 -27.20 8.62
C PHE A 169 5.53 -27.17 10.13
N THR A 170 4.49 -27.03 10.96
CA THR A 170 4.66 -27.19 12.41
C THR A 170 5.11 -28.60 12.80
N ARG A 171 4.75 -29.60 11.97
CA ARG A 171 4.98 -31.04 12.21
C ARG A 171 6.02 -31.68 11.29
N LYS A 172 6.32 -31.07 10.14
CA LYS A 172 7.18 -31.64 9.10
C LYS A 172 8.05 -30.56 8.47
N ASP A 173 9.30 -30.87 8.18
CA ASP A 173 10.18 -29.91 7.50
C ASP A 173 9.91 -29.84 5.99
N LEU A 174 9.39 -30.93 5.43
CA LEU A 174 8.96 -31.04 4.04
C LEU A 174 7.47 -31.39 3.96
N VAL A 175 6.74 -30.66 3.13
CA VAL A 175 5.28 -30.82 2.97
C VAL A 175 4.96 -31.10 1.52
N MET A 176 4.13 -32.12 1.28
CA MET A 176 3.67 -32.47 -0.06
C MET A 176 2.32 -31.85 -0.40
N GLN A 177 2.17 -31.41 -1.65
CA GLN A 177 0.93 -30.95 -2.28
C GLN A 177 0.76 -31.66 -3.63
N LYS A 178 -0.15 -32.64 -3.70
CA LYS A 178 -0.32 -33.50 -4.89
C LYS A 178 -1.09 -32.84 -6.03
N ARG A 179 -1.97 -31.89 -5.73
CA ARG A 179 -2.83 -31.21 -6.70
C ARG A 179 -2.32 -29.77 -6.86
N PRO A 180 -2.34 -29.21 -8.10
CA PRO A 180 -2.08 -27.79 -8.31
C PRO A 180 -2.94 -26.93 -7.37
N ASP A 181 -2.33 -25.91 -6.80
CA ASP A 181 -2.95 -25.06 -5.79
C ASP A 181 -2.34 -23.66 -5.88
N ILE A 182 -3.12 -22.74 -6.45
CA ILE A 182 -2.71 -21.35 -6.67
C ILE A 182 -2.27 -20.65 -5.38
N PHE A 183 -2.75 -21.08 -4.21
CA PHE A 183 -2.33 -20.52 -2.93
C PHE A 183 -0.94 -21.01 -2.52
N VAL A 184 -0.58 -22.25 -2.86
CA VAL A 184 0.77 -22.77 -2.65
C VAL A 184 1.73 -22.16 -3.66
N GLU A 185 1.31 -22.04 -4.92
CA GLU A 185 2.09 -21.36 -5.96
C GLU A 185 2.36 -19.89 -5.59
N ALA A 186 1.35 -19.18 -5.09
CA ALA A 186 1.52 -17.82 -4.58
C ALA A 186 2.56 -17.73 -3.45
N LEU A 187 2.53 -18.67 -2.49
CA LEU A 187 3.54 -18.74 -1.43
C LEU A 187 4.96 -19.00 -1.96
N VAL A 188 5.10 -19.68 -3.11
CA VAL A 188 6.39 -19.83 -3.79
C VAL A 188 6.79 -18.52 -4.48
N THR A 189 5.87 -17.88 -5.20
CA THR A 189 6.10 -16.56 -5.84
C THR A 189 6.55 -15.50 -4.83
N LEU A 190 5.98 -15.52 -3.63
CA LEU A 190 6.33 -14.65 -2.52
C LEU A 190 7.67 -15.00 -1.84
N GLY A 191 8.31 -16.12 -2.23
CA GLY A 191 9.54 -16.60 -1.61
C GLY A 191 9.34 -17.20 -0.20
N TYR A 192 8.10 -17.48 0.21
CA TYR A 192 7.81 -18.08 1.52
C TYR A 192 8.06 -19.58 1.53
N LEU A 193 7.95 -20.20 0.35
CA LEU A 193 8.22 -21.60 0.10
C LEU A 193 9.23 -21.78 -1.02
N LYS A 194 9.96 -22.90 -0.98
CA LYS A 194 10.76 -23.41 -2.09
C LYS A 194 10.20 -24.75 -2.53
N GLN A 195 9.88 -24.89 -3.81
CA GLN A 195 9.59 -26.19 -4.40
C GLN A 195 10.91 -26.95 -4.57
N VAL A 196 11.06 -28.08 -3.88
CA VAL A 196 12.27 -28.92 -3.91
C VAL A 196 12.10 -30.15 -4.81
N GLU A 197 10.86 -30.62 -4.97
CA GLU A 197 10.46 -31.67 -5.90
C GLU A 197 9.10 -31.31 -6.51
N PRO A 198 8.63 -31.97 -7.60
CA PRO A 198 7.40 -31.58 -8.29
C PRO A 198 6.16 -31.41 -7.40
N THR A 199 6.09 -32.10 -6.27
CA THR A 199 4.97 -31.98 -5.32
C THR A 199 5.42 -31.69 -3.89
N THR A 200 6.71 -31.41 -3.65
CA THR A 200 7.29 -31.30 -2.31
C THR A 200 7.86 -29.90 -2.11
N TYR A 201 7.52 -29.30 -0.97
CA TYR A 201 7.84 -27.91 -0.63
C TYR A 201 8.57 -27.85 0.71
N GLN A 202 9.50 -26.89 0.79
CA GLN A 202 10.24 -26.52 1.98
C GLN A 202 9.82 -25.11 2.41
N LEU A 203 9.71 -24.89 3.72
CA LEU A 203 9.46 -23.57 4.29
C LEU A 203 10.75 -22.72 4.27
N LEU A 204 10.66 -21.49 3.75
CA LEU A 204 11.74 -20.49 3.80
C LEU A 204 11.52 -19.44 4.88
N MET A 205 10.29 -19.31 5.38
CA MET A 205 9.95 -18.41 6.49
C MET A 205 10.51 -18.92 7.82
N THR A 206 10.77 -17.99 8.75
CA THR A 206 11.02 -18.36 10.15
C THR A 206 9.71 -18.67 10.85
N LEU A 207 9.61 -19.83 11.51
CA LEU A 207 8.40 -20.28 12.21
C LEU A 207 8.59 -20.29 13.72
N ASP A 208 7.80 -19.47 14.42
CA ASP A 208 7.54 -19.63 15.85
C ASP A 208 6.32 -20.56 16.04
N LYS A 209 6.59 -21.76 16.55
CA LYS A 209 5.57 -22.80 16.74
C LYS A 209 4.63 -22.53 17.91
N GLU A 210 5.04 -21.74 18.90
CA GLU A 210 4.21 -21.45 20.08
C GLU A 210 3.12 -20.45 19.73
N SER A 211 3.50 -19.38 19.03
CA SER A 211 2.57 -18.33 18.62
C SER A 211 1.94 -18.57 17.24
N LEU A 212 2.33 -19.63 16.53
CA LEU A 212 1.96 -19.91 15.13
C LEU A 212 2.25 -18.70 14.21
N THR A 213 3.41 -18.08 14.43
CA THR A 213 3.87 -16.92 13.68
C THR A 213 4.86 -17.34 12.60
N PHE A 214 4.60 -16.95 11.36
CA PHE A 214 5.49 -17.13 10.23
C PHE A 214 6.06 -15.76 9.83
N ILE A 215 7.38 -15.60 9.89
CA ILE A 215 8.08 -14.36 9.57
C ILE A 215 8.71 -14.52 8.18
N ALA A 216 8.29 -13.66 7.24
CA ALA A 216 8.82 -13.61 5.90
C ALA A 216 10.34 -13.33 5.91
N PRO A 217 11.10 -13.89 4.95
CA PRO A 217 12.55 -13.72 4.87
C PRO A 217 12.98 -12.27 4.62
#